data_AF-A0A3B8W3K9-F1
#
_entry.id   AF-A0A3B8W3K9-F1
#
_cell.length_a   1.000
_cell.length_b   1.000
_cell.length_c   1.000
_cell.angle_alpha   90.00
_cell.angle_beta   90.00
_cell.angle_gamma   90.00
#
_symmetry.space_group_name_H-M   'P 1'
#
loop_
_entity.id
_entity.type
_entity.pdbx_description
1 polymer ?
#
loop_
_entity_poly.entity_id
_entity_poly.type
_entity_poly.pdbx_seq_one_letter_code
_entity_poly.pdbx_strand_id
1 'polypeptide(L)' 'VTGDEIIRLYNIPPGRIIGDLKDEIKEAILEGVIRNDRKEALRFLADIAAKKGLILSSNPHE' A
#
# COMPACT_ATOMS: atom_id res chain seq x y z
N VAL A 1 -1.37 8.38 1.81
CA VAL A 1 -0.87 7.52 0.72
C VAL A 1 -1.77 7.71 -0.49
N THR A 2 -1.21 8.07 -1.63
CA THR A 2 -1.96 8.38 -2.85
C THR A 2 -1.87 7.22 -3.84
N GLY A 3 -2.86 7.06 -4.72
CA GLY A 3 -2.84 5.97 -5.72
C GLY A 3 -1.61 6.00 -6.63
N ASP A 4 -1.18 7.19 -7.04
CA ASP A 4 0.05 7.39 -7.82
C ASP A 4 1.32 6.95 -7.06
N GLU A 5 1.35 7.18 -5.74
CA GLU A 5 2.47 6.79 -4.88
C GLU A 5 2.59 5.26 -4.82
N ILE A 6 1.46 4.55 -4.73
CA ILE A 6 1.40 3.08 -4.75
C ILE A 6 1.87 2.54 -6.11
N ILE A 7 1.38 3.12 -7.21
CA ILE A 7 1.78 2.74 -8.58
C ILE A 7 3.29 2.88 -8.75
N ARG A 8 3.89 3.98 -8.29
CA ARG A 8 5.35 4.18 -8.37
C ARG A 8 6.14 3.24 -7.47
N LEU A 9 5.66 3.01 -6.24
CA LEU A 9 6.34 2.16 -5.26
C LEU A 9 6.37 0.68 -5.66
N TYR A 10 5.27 0.17 -6.22
CA TYR A 10 5.12 -1.25 -6.58
C TYR A 10 5.21 -1.51 -8.07
N ASN A 11 5.34 -0.46 -8.89
CA ASN A 11 5.32 -0.54 -10.35
C ASN A 11 4.08 -1.28 -10.90
N ILE A 12 2.93 -1.10 -10.24
CA ILE A 12 1.68 -1.79 -10.60
C ILE A 12 0.80 -0.95 -11.53
N PRO A 13 0.06 -1.57 -12.46
CA PRO A 13 -0.84 -0.84 -13.34
C PRO A 13 -2.00 -0.20 -12.56
N PRO A 14 -2.49 0.98 -13.00
CA PRO A 14 -3.69 1.58 -12.43
C PRO A 14 -4.88 0.63 -12.59
N GLY A 15 -5.60 0.36 -11.51
CA GLY A 15 -6.68 -0.62 -11.50
C GLY A 15 -7.36 -0.75 -10.14
N ARG A 16 -8.26 -1.73 -10.02
CA ARG A 16 -9.07 -1.97 -8.82
C ARG A 16 -8.22 -2.15 -7.56
N ILE A 17 -7.02 -2.73 -7.71
CA ILE A 17 -6.08 -2.97 -6.61
C ILE A 17 -5.69 -1.70 -5.86
N ILE A 18 -5.54 -0.56 -6.54
CA ILE A 18 -5.20 0.71 -5.89
C ILE A 18 -6.39 1.25 -5.09
N GLY A 19 -7.61 1.04 -5.58
CA GLY A 19 -8.83 1.37 -4.85
C GLY A 19 -8.90 0.57 -3.55
N ASP A 20 -8.75 -0.75 -3.65
CA ASP A 20 -8.68 -1.70 -2.54
C ASP A 20 -7.66 -1.25 -1.47
N LEU A 21 -6.42 -0.99 -1.89
CA LEU A 21 -5.33 -0.60 -0.97
C LEU A 21 -5.63 0.71 -0.23
N LYS A 22 -6.29 1.67 -0.89
CA LYS A 22 -6.67 2.93 -0.27
C LYS A 22 -7.84 2.78 0.70
N ASP A 23 -8.80 1.94 0.35
CA ASP A 23 -9.97 1.68 1.19
C ASP A 23 -9.54 0.95 2.47
N GLU A 24 -8.73 -0.10 2.34
CA GLU A 24 -8.13 -0.84 3.45
C GLU A 24 -7.37 0.08 4.43
N ILE A 25 -6.55 1.01 3.91
CA ILE A 25 -5.85 2.00 4.77
C ILE A 25 -6.85 2.90 5.49
N LYS A 26 -7.91 3.34 4.81
CA LYS A 26 -8.91 4.24 5.37
C LYS A 26 -9.75 3.54 6.43
N GLU A 27 -10.16 2.31 6.17
CA GLU A 27 -10.85 1.43 7.12
C GLU A 27 -9.96 1.16 8.33
N ALA A 28 -8.69 0.79 8.13
CA ALA A 28 -7.75 0.58 9.22
C ALA A 28 -7.54 1.82 10.10
N ILE A 29 -7.62 3.03 9.54
CA ILE A 29 -7.59 4.29 10.32
C ILE A 29 -8.90 4.48 11.11
N LEU A 30 -10.05 4.18 10.51
CA LEU A 30 -11.37 4.33 11.13
C LEU A 30 -11.61 3.32 12.25
N GLU A 31 -11.18 2.07 12.05
CA GLU A 31 -11.24 1.00 13.04
C GLU A 31 -10.17 1.16 14.15
N GLY A 32 -9.22 2.08 13.97
CA GLY A 32 -8.13 2.30 14.92
C GLY A 32 -7.03 1.23 14.87
N VAL A 33 -6.97 0.43 13.81
CA VAL A 33 -5.90 -0.55 13.54
C VAL A 33 -4.57 0.17 13.31
N ILE A 34 -4.60 1.28 12.57
CA ILE A 34 -3.43 2.13 12.33
C ILE A 34 -3.71 3.58 12.69
N ARG A 35 -2.67 4.32 13.08
CA ARG A 35 -2.81 5.77 13.28
C ARG A 35 -2.93 6.48 11.93
N ASN A 36 -3.62 7.62 11.91
CA ASN A 36 -3.64 8.53 10.75
C ASN A 36 -2.28 9.23 10.57
N ASP A 37 -1.25 8.42 10.35
CA ASP A 37 0.13 8.82 10.16
C ASP A 37 0.67 8.22 8.87
N ARG A 38 1.47 9.00 8.12
CA ARG A 38 2.04 8.55 6.86
C ARG A 38 2.86 7.27 7.03
N LYS A 39 3.63 7.12 8.12
CA LYS A 39 4.47 5.93 8.35
C LYS A 39 3.62 4.68 8.57
N GLU A 40 2.59 4.78 9.39
CA GLU A 40 1.68 3.67 9.69
C GLU A 40 0.91 3.25 8.44
N ALA A 41 0.38 4.22 7.68
CA ALA A 41 -0.28 3.96 6.41
C ALA A 41 0.64 3.30 5.36
N LEU A 42 1.92 3.72 5.27
CA LEU A 42 2.89 3.08 4.38
C LEU A 42 3.27 1.67 4.84
N ARG A 43 3.39 1.44 6.15
CA ARG A 43 3.69 0.11 6.69
C ARG A 43 2.53 -0.85 6.48
N PHE A 44 1.31 -0.37 6.68
CA PHE A 44 0.09 -1.13 6.39
C PHE A 44 -0.05 -1.43 4.91
N LEU A 45 0.16 -0.42 4.03
CA LEU A 45 0.23 -0.59 2.58
C LEU A 45 1.19 -1.71 2.19
N ALA A 46 2.40 -1.74 2.79
CA ALA A 46 3.38 -2.76 2.49
C ALA A 46 2.94 -4.17 2.93
N ASP A 47 2.25 -4.29 4.07
CA ASP A 47 1.69 -5.55 4.54
C ASP A 47 0.61 -6.10 3.59
N ILE A 48 -0.38 -5.27 3.23
CA ILE A 48 -1.45 -5.65 2.31
C ILE A 48 -0.94 -5.90 0.88
N ALA A 49 0.07 -5.14 0.44
CA ALA A 49 0.74 -5.35 -0.83
C ALA A 49 1.45 -6.72 -0.85
N ALA A 50 2.23 -7.04 0.19
CA ALA A 50 2.90 -8.32 0.32
C ALA A 50 1.90 -9.49 0.35
N LYS A 51 0.78 -9.35 1.08
CA LYS A 51 -0.31 -10.35 1.10
C LYS A 51 -0.96 -10.57 -0.26
N LYS A 52 -1.09 -9.51 -1.07
CA LYS A 52 -1.59 -9.59 -2.45
C LYS A 52 -0.54 -10.06 -3.46
N GLY A 53 0.68 -10.41 -3.01
CA GLY A 53 1.77 -10.84 -3.89
C GLY A 53 2.46 -9.70 -4.64
N LEU A 54 2.19 -8.44 -4.24
CA LEU A 54 2.91 -7.28 -4.73
C LEU A 54 4.25 -7.19 -4.00
N ILE A 55 5.28 -7.70 -4.65
CA ILE A 55 6.66 -7.49 -4.24
C ILE A 55 7.02 -6.01 -4.45
N LEU A 56 7.49 -5.35 -3.39
CA LEU A 56 8.28 -4.13 -3.55
C LEU A 56 9.37 -4.48 -4.56
N SER A 57 9.50 -3.70 -5.63
CA SER A 57 10.63 -3.82 -6.54
C SER A 57 11.89 -3.30 -5.84
N SER A 58 12.27 -3.91 -4.73
CA SER A 58 13.67 -4.03 -4.35
C SER A 58 14.22 -5.07 -5.29
N ASN A 59 14.83 -4.58 -6.36
CA ASN A 59 15.60 -5.37 -7.30
C ASN A 59 17.02 -5.40 -6.72
N PRO A 60 17.44 -6.40 -5.89
CA PRO A 60 18.85 -6.65 -5.67
C PRO A 60 19.35 -7.44 -6.88
N HIS A 61 19.40 -6.81 -8.06
CA HIS A 61 20.30 -7.29 -9.10
C HIS A 61 21.67 -6.68 -8.80
N GLU A 62 22.37 -7.30 -7.84
CA GLU A 62 23.83 -7.35 -7.81
C GLU A 62 24.31 -8.48 -8.72
#